data_AF-A0A087CTW5-F1
#
_entry.id   AF-A0A087CTW5-F1
#
_cell.length_a   1.000
_cell.length_b   1.000
_cell.length_c   1.000
_cell.angle_alpha   90.00
_cell.angle_beta   90.00
_cell.angle_gamma   90.00
#
_symmetry.space_group_name_H-M   'P 1'
#
loop_
_entity.id
_entity.type
_entity.pdbx_description
1 polymer ?
#
loop_
_entity_poly.entity_id
_entity_poly.type
_entity_poly.pdbx_seq_one_letter_code
_entity_poly.pdbx_strand_id
1 'polypeptide(L)'
;MADYKAKGGIEITDDMIDQWDEDADNGIFHGKPGKLVINKPLGRPPLYEEPMVPITFRIPENDANALREAAERRGISFADIMREACHRELERQHA
;
A
#
# COMPACT_ATOMS: atom_id res chain seq x y z
N MET A 1 2.23 -45.92 -3.21
CA MET A 1 3.54 -45.58 -2.61
C MET A 1 3.35 -44.19 -1.98
N ALA A 2 4.03 -43.84 -0.89
CA ALA A 2 3.87 -42.50 -0.32
C ALA A 2 4.71 -41.51 -1.12
N ASP A 3 4.07 -40.57 -1.82
CA ASP A 3 4.76 -39.67 -2.74
C ASP A 3 5.33 -38.43 -2.04
N TYR A 4 4.79 -38.05 -0.86
CA TYR A 4 5.28 -36.90 -0.08
C TYR A 4 5.26 -37.16 1.43
N LYS A 5 6.15 -36.48 2.16
CA LYS A 5 6.23 -36.57 3.64
C LYS A 5 6.15 -35.19 4.28
N ALA A 6 5.10 -34.96 5.05
CA ALA A 6 4.89 -33.71 5.77
C ALA A 6 5.82 -33.59 6.99
N LYS A 7 6.00 -32.34 7.44
CA LYS A 7 6.66 -32.03 8.71
C LYS A 7 5.88 -32.67 9.86
N GLY A 8 6.49 -33.61 10.56
CA GLY A 8 5.83 -34.45 11.57
C GLY A 8 5.76 -35.94 11.20
N GLY A 9 6.25 -36.32 10.01
CA GLY A 9 6.37 -37.71 9.61
C GLY A 9 5.11 -38.33 8.98
N ILE A 10 4.09 -37.51 8.72
CA ILE A 10 2.85 -37.90 8.06
C ILE A 10 3.14 -38.15 6.57
N GLU A 11 2.78 -39.33 6.09
CA GLU A 11 2.82 -39.68 4.67
C GLU A 11 1.60 -39.07 3.96
N ILE A 12 1.84 -38.43 2.82
CA ILE A 12 0.83 -37.79 1.97
C ILE A 12 0.88 -38.49 0.62
N THR A 13 -0.29 -38.94 0.16
CA THR A 13 -0.47 -39.59 -1.15
C THR A 13 -1.11 -38.61 -2.14
N ASP A 14 -0.99 -38.90 -3.44
CA ASP A 14 -1.65 -38.11 -4.49
C ASP A 14 -3.17 -38.07 -4.30
N ASP A 15 -3.82 -39.19 -3.99
CA ASP A 15 -5.27 -39.22 -3.69
C ASP A 15 -5.69 -38.27 -2.55
N MET A 16 -4.81 -38.04 -1.57
CA MET A 16 -5.09 -37.09 -0.48
C MET A 16 -5.01 -35.65 -0.97
N ILE A 17 -4.11 -35.35 -1.90
CA ILE A 17 -3.97 -34.04 -2.51
C ILE A 17 -5.19 -33.73 -3.37
N ASP A 18 -5.61 -34.69 -4.21
CA ASP A 18 -6.80 -34.55 -5.05
C ASP A 18 -8.06 -34.31 -4.21
N GLN A 19 -8.23 -35.05 -3.12
CA GLN A 19 -9.35 -34.85 -2.19
C GLN A 19 -9.31 -33.47 -1.53
N TRP A 20 -8.13 -32.99 -1.12
CA TRP A 20 -8.01 -31.66 -0.49
C TRP A 20 -8.28 -30.53 -1.47
N ASP A 21 -7.99 -30.71 -2.76
CA ASP A 21 -8.31 -29.75 -3.82
C ASP A 21 -9.84 -29.62 -3.99
N GLU A 22 -10.54 -30.75 -4.12
CA GLU A 22 -12.01 -30.77 -4.20
C GLU A 22 -12.66 -30.19 -2.92
N ASP A 23 -12.12 -30.52 -1.75
CA ASP A 23 -12.62 -29.98 -0.48
C ASP A 23 -12.44 -28.45 -0.41
N ALA A 24 -11.29 -27.93 -0.86
CA ALA A 24 -11.01 -26.50 -0.89
C ALA A 24 -11.94 -25.74 -1.85
N ASP A 25 -12.21 -26.30 -3.04
CA ASP A 25 -13.17 -25.76 -4.00
C ASP A 25 -14.60 -25.69 -3.43
N ASN A 26 -14.95 -26.63 -2.54
CA ASN A 26 -16.21 -26.65 -1.81
C ASN A 26 -16.18 -25.87 -0.49
N GLY A 27 -15.08 -25.18 -0.18
CA GLY A 27 -14.93 -24.37 1.03
C GLY A 27 -14.70 -25.15 2.33
N ILE A 28 -14.34 -26.42 2.23
CA ILE A 28 -14.04 -27.32 3.35
C ILE A 28 -12.54 -27.26 3.63
N PHE A 29 -12.16 -26.57 4.71
CA PHE A 29 -10.76 -26.47 5.15
C PHE A 29 -10.53 -27.32 6.41
N HIS A 30 -9.82 -28.42 6.25
CA HIS A 30 -9.50 -29.35 7.34
C HIS A 30 -8.56 -28.72 8.38
N GLY A 31 -8.80 -29.03 9.66
CA GLY A 31 -7.97 -28.59 10.78
C GLY A 31 -8.62 -27.48 11.62
N LYS A 32 -7.80 -26.81 12.43
CA LYS A 32 -8.23 -25.66 13.25
C LYS A 32 -7.62 -24.40 12.66
N PRO A 33 -8.40 -23.32 12.49
CA PRO A 33 -7.85 -22.03 12.07
C PRO A 33 -6.66 -21.64 12.95
N GLY A 34 -5.52 -21.43 12.31
CA GLY A 34 -4.34 -20.90 12.97
C GLY A 34 -4.56 -19.44 13.37
N LYS A 35 -3.68 -18.92 14.24
CA LYS A 35 -3.64 -17.48 14.49
C LYS A 35 -3.10 -16.79 13.23
N LEU A 36 -3.90 -15.92 12.62
CA LEU A 36 -3.43 -15.05 11.55
C LEU A 36 -2.39 -14.07 12.15
N VAL A 37 -1.11 -14.28 11.85
CA VAL A 37 -0.03 -13.39 12.28
C VAL A 37 0.31 -12.46 11.12
N ILE A 38 -0.26 -11.26 11.15
CA ILE A 38 0.00 -10.24 10.14
C ILE A 38 1.18 -9.39 10.62
N ASN A 39 2.38 -9.65 10.09
CA ASN A 39 3.61 -8.95 10.49
C ASN A 39 3.77 -7.55 9.86
N LYS A 40 2.83 -7.11 9.02
CA LYS A 40 2.83 -5.81 8.33
C LYS A 40 1.41 -5.25 8.30
N PRO A 41 1.21 -3.93 8.25
CA PRO A 41 -0.13 -3.39 8.06
C PRO A 41 -0.76 -4.00 6.79
N LEU A 42 -2.00 -4.48 6.89
CA LEU A 42 -2.80 -4.87 5.74
C LEU A 42 -3.05 -3.60 4.91
N GLY A 43 -2.28 -3.40 3.84
CA GLY A 43 -2.41 -2.21 3.01
C GLY A 43 -1.34 -2.13 1.91
N ARG A 44 -1.58 -1.24 0.94
CA ARG A 44 -0.58 -0.88 -0.08
C ARG A 44 0.64 -0.28 0.64
N PRO A 45 1.87 -0.72 0.33
CA PRO A 45 3.07 -0.09 0.84
C PRO A 45 3.06 1.43 0.58
N PRO A 46 3.59 2.26 1.50
CA PRO A 46 3.69 3.70 1.28
C PRO A 46 4.43 3.99 -0.03
N LEU A 47 4.00 5.02 -0.76
CA LEU A 47 4.64 5.46 -2.00
C LEU A 47 5.84 6.39 -1.77
N TYR A 48 6.23 6.58 -0.51
CA TYR A 48 7.22 7.55 -0.07
C TYR A 48 8.10 6.91 1.01
N GLU A 49 9.39 7.28 1.01
CA GLU A 49 10.37 6.78 1.99
C GLU A 49 10.25 7.51 3.34
N GLU A 50 9.91 8.80 3.30
CA GLU A 50 9.77 9.64 4.49
C GLU A 50 8.31 9.82 4.91
N PRO A 51 8.00 9.94 6.21
CA PRO A 51 6.65 10.24 6.68
C PRO A 51 6.11 11.56 6.11
N MET A 52 5.09 11.46 5.24
CA MET A 52 4.42 12.63 4.66
C MET A 52 3.18 13.01 5.48
N VAL A 53 3.01 14.30 5.78
CA VAL A 53 1.85 14.84 6.50
C VAL A 53 0.99 15.68 5.54
N PRO A 54 -0.34 15.46 5.47
CA PRO A 54 -1.21 16.30 4.67
C PRO A 54 -1.40 17.67 5.29
N ILE A 55 -1.22 18.73 4.50
CA ILE A 55 -1.50 20.11 4.88
C ILE A 55 -2.64 20.63 4.01
N THR A 56 -3.75 21.02 4.64
CA THR A 56 -4.93 21.55 3.96
C THR A 56 -5.22 22.95 4.46
N PHE A 57 -5.40 23.89 3.54
CA PHE A 57 -5.78 25.26 3.85
C PHE A 57 -6.75 25.80 2.79
N ARG A 58 -7.41 26.91 3.10
CA ARG A 58 -8.32 27.62 2.18
C ARG A 58 -7.70 28.93 1.76
N ILE A 59 -7.89 29.28 0.49
CA ILE A 59 -7.50 30.57 -0.10
C ILE A 59 -8.66 31.11 -0.94
N PRO A 60 -8.68 32.41 -1.25
CA PRO A 60 -9.62 32.98 -2.20
C PRO A 60 -9.61 32.22 -3.54
N GLU A 61 -10.78 32.10 -4.16
CA GLU A 61 -10.94 31.37 -5.43
C GLU A 61 -10.08 32.00 -6.54
N ASN A 62 -10.02 33.32 -6.61
CA ASN A 62 -9.20 34.04 -7.58
C ASN A 62 -7.72 33.68 -7.45
N ASP A 63 -7.20 33.56 -6.23
CA ASP A 63 -5.80 33.20 -5.98
C ASP A 63 -5.54 31.75 -6.39
N ALA A 64 -6.47 30.84 -6.07
CA ALA A 64 -6.38 29.44 -6.49
C ALA A 64 -6.35 29.30 -8.01
N ASN A 65 -7.18 30.06 -8.73
CA ASN A 65 -7.22 30.04 -10.19
C ASN A 65 -5.95 30.64 -10.79
N ALA A 66 -5.46 31.77 -10.27
CA ALA A 66 -4.20 32.36 -10.72
C ALA A 66 -3.00 31.42 -10.52
N LEU A 67 -2.97 30.67 -9.41
CA LEU A 67 -1.94 29.66 -9.16
C LEU A 67 -2.05 28.46 -10.11
N ARG A 68 -3.26 28.01 -10.47
CA ARG A 68 -3.46 26.96 -11.48
C ARG A 68 -2.98 27.40 -12.86
N GLU A 69 -3.33 28.60 -13.30
CA GLU A 69 -2.84 29.16 -14.57
C GLU A 69 -1.32 29.31 -14.58
N ALA A 70 -0.71 29.64 -13.43
CA ALA A 70 0.75 29.67 -13.29
C ALA A 70 1.38 28.27 -13.41
N ALA A 71 0.73 27.24 -12.85
CA ALA A 71 1.17 25.85 -12.96
C ALA A 71 1.11 25.35 -14.40
N GLU A 72 0.00 25.62 -15.09
CA GLU A 72 -0.21 25.28 -16.50
C GLU A 72 0.84 25.93 -17.40
N ARG A 73 1.09 27.23 -17.23
CA ARG A 73 2.14 27.95 -17.99
C ARG A 73 3.54 27.38 -17.78
N ARG A 74 3.80 26.77 -16.62
CA ARG A 74 5.08 26.15 -16.26
C ARG A 74 5.14 24.67 -16.61
N GLY A 75 4.03 24.04 -16.99
CA GLY A 75 3.95 22.60 -17.25
C GLY A 75 4.17 21.72 -16.00
N ILE A 76 3.86 22.24 -14.82
CA ILE A 76 4.01 21.53 -13.54
C ILE A 76 2.65 21.35 -12.85
N SER A 77 2.58 20.47 -11.84
CA SER A 77 1.35 20.31 -11.08
C SER A 77 1.14 21.45 -10.10
N PHE A 78 -0.12 21.71 -9.72
CA PHE A 78 -0.44 22.68 -8.68
C PHE A 78 0.25 22.34 -7.35
N ALA A 79 0.37 21.05 -7.03
CA ALA A 79 1.06 20.59 -5.83
C ALA A 79 2.56 20.94 -5.85
N ASP A 80 3.21 20.96 -7.02
CA ASP A 80 4.63 21.31 -7.15
C ASP A 80 4.86 22.80 -6.88
N ILE A 81 3.98 23.67 -7.38
CA ILE A 81 4.01 25.10 -7.01
C ILE A 81 3.92 25.28 -5.50
N MET A 82 3.02 24.54 -4.84
CA MET A 82 2.87 24.63 -3.39
C MET A 82 4.10 24.13 -2.65
N ARG A 83 4.72 23.02 -3.10
CA ARG A 83 5.97 22.51 -2.53
C ARG A 83 7.12 23.50 -2.70
N GLU A 84 7.27 24.10 -3.89
CA GLU A 84 8.27 25.15 -4.15
C GLU A 84 8.08 26.35 -3.22
N ALA A 85 6.83 26.79 -3.03
CA ALA A 85 6.52 27.90 -2.13
C ALA A 85 6.89 27.58 -0.67
N CYS A 86 6.63 26.35 -0.21
CA CYS A 86 7.04 25.88 1.11
C CYS A 86 8.56 25.83 1.25
N HIS A 87 9.28 25.23 0.29
CA HIS A 87 10.75 25.17 0.32
C HIS A 87 11.38 26.54 0.34
N ARG A 88 10.91 27.47 -0.50
CA ARG A 88 11.40 28.86 -0.53
C ARG A 88 11.25 29.56 0.83
N GLU A 89 10.15 29.29 1.54
CA GLU A 89 9.93 29.89 2.86
C GLU A 89 10.82 29.26 3.94
N LEU A 90 11.06 27.95 3.87
CA LEU A 90 12.00 27.27 4.77
C LEU A 90 13.44 27.74 4.54
N GLU A 91 13.86 27.90 3.28
CA GLU A 91 15.20 28.43 2.93
C GLU A 91 15.44 29.82 3.53
N ARG A 92 14.42 30.69 3.56
CA ARG A 92 14.52 32.02 4.18
C ARG A 92 14.68 31.98 5.68
N GLN A 93 14.13 30.96 6.36
CA GLN A 93 14.26 30.82 7.81
C GLN A 93 15.63 30.27 8.23
N HIS A 94 16.35 29.64 7.30
CA HIS A 94 17.67 29.05 7.52
C HIS A 94 18.82 29.87 6.91
N ALA A 95 18.52 31.03 6.32
CA ALA A 95 19.48 32.01 5.80
C ALA A 95 19.79 33.11 6.82
#